data_AF-A0A927PAG2-F1
#
_entry.id   AF-A0A927PAG2-F1
#
_cell.length_a   1.000
_cell.length_b   1.000
_cell.length_c   1.000
_cell.angle_alpha   90.00
_cell.angle_beta   90.00
_cell.angle_gamma   90.00
#
_symmetry.space_group_name_H-M   'P 1'
#
loop_
_entity.id
_entity.type
_entity.pdbx_description
1 polymer ?
#
loop_
_entity_poly.entity_id
_entity_poly.type
_entity_poly.pdbx_seq_one_letter_code
_entity_poly.pdbx_strand_id
1 'polypeptide(L)'
;MPSVTFIPAKPHFHVKRDVFVQIVDSIPPGKLTTPEAIIAFLSDLYGEECISIPDFVYTRIDEALAGVEHNWWRLVSPRGLIQEIRHFPYSINTRKRLLEEEGHTVVPSHSNVTYQVLNYKDSLYDLNELRDTMPTKDAANYYPIAFPKT
;
A
#
# COMPACT_ATOMS: atom_id res chain seq x y z
N MET A 1 13.86 36.45 -12.75
CA MET A 1 14.24 35.04 -13.00
C MET A 1 13.10 34.41 -13.77
N PRO A 2 13.33 33.71 -14.90
CA PRO A 2 12.24 32.99 -15.56
C PRO A 2 11.75 31.87 -14.63
N SER A 3 10.43 31.82 -14.36
CA SER A 3 9.84 30.71 -13.62
C SER A 3 9.80 29.49 -14.53
N VAL A 4 10.43 28.40 -14.08
CA VAL A 4 10.33 27.11 -14.76
C VAL A 4 9.06 26.44 -14.22
N THR A 5 8.00 26.43 -15.02
CA THR A 5 6.79 25.66 -14.69
C THR A 5 7.05 24.19 -15.03
N PHE A 6 7.17 23.35 -14.01
CA PHE A 6 7.20 21.89 -14.21
C PHE A 6 5.81 21.43 -14.68
N ILE A 7 5.75 20.91 -15.91
CA ILE A 7 4.59 20.19 -16.42
C ILE A 7 4.93 18.71 -16.27
N PRO A 8 4.25 17.96 -15.37
CA PRO A 8 4.42 16.52 -15.30
C PRO A 8 4.11 15.91 -16.66
N ALA A 9 4.93 14.96 -17.12
CA ALA A 9 4.74 14.34 -18.44
C ALA A 9 3.35 13.67 -18.59
N LYS A 10 2.73 13.27 -17.47
CA LYS A 10 1.38 12.70 -17.37
C LYS A 10 0.73 13.13 -16.05
N PRO A 11 -0.61 13.29 -15.98
CA PRO A 11 -1.29 13.58 -14.73
C PRO A 11 -0.98 12.49 -13.68
N HIS A 12 -0.58 12.93 -12.48
CA HIS A 12 -0.35 12.04 -11.34
C HIS A 12 -1.65 11.87 -10.57
N PHE A 13 -2.10 10.62 -10.42
CA PHE A 13 -3.31 10.24 -9.72
C PHE A 13 -2.97 9.80 -8.32
N HIS A 14 -3.42 10.55 -7.32
CA HIS A 14 -3.24 10.17 -5.93
C HIS A 14 -4.44 9.36 -5.46
N VAL A 15 -4.19 8.12 -5.03
CA VAL A 15 -5.22 7.26 -4.49
C VAL A 15 -5.57 7.76 -3.09
N LYS A 16 -6.87 7.93 -2.80
CA LYS A 16 -7.29 8.29 -1.45
C LYS A 16 -6.90 7.20 -0.46
N ARG A 17 -6.59 7.66 0.75
CA ARG A 17 -6.29 6.81 1.90
C ARG A 17 -7.30 5.68 2.06
N ASP A 18 -8.59 6.00 2.04
CA ASP A 18 -9.65 5.03 2.35
C ASP A 18 -9.74 3.90 1.32
N VAL A 19 -9.48 4.19 0.04
CA VAL A 19 -9.42 3.16 -1.02
C VAL A 19 -8.24 2.22 -0.78
N PHE A 20 -7.07 2.77 -0.40
CA PHE A 20 -5.90 1.96 -0.09
C PHE A 20 -6.13 1.07 1.15
N VAL A 21 -6.70 1.64 2.21
CA VAL A 21 -7.06 0.94 3.45
C VAL A 21 -8.07 -0.17 3.15
N GLN A 22 -9.12 0.14 2.38
CA GLN A 22 -10.14 -0.83 1.97
C GLN A 22 -9.52 -2.04 1.24
N ILE A 23 -8.58 -1.80 0.33
CA ILE A 23 -7.89 -2.89 -0.38
C ILE A 23 -7.11 -3.77 0.61
N VAL A 24 -6.33 -3.16 1.50
CA VAL A 24 -5.52 -3.91 2.47
C VAL A 24 -6.41 -4.71 3.43
N ASP A 25 -7.51 -4.12 3.90
CA ASP A 25 -8.44 -4.81 4.79
C ASP A 25 -9.21 -5.93 4.09
N SER A 26 -9.40 -5.84 2.77
CA SER A 26 -10.07 -6.86 1.97
C SER A 26 -9.18 -8.06 1.63
N ILE A 27 -7.86 -7.99 1.89
CA ILE A 27 -6.98 -9.14 1.69
C ILE A 27 -7.35 -10.22 2.71
N PRO A 28 -7.67 -11.46 2.31
CA PRO A 28 -8.09 -12.50 3.25
C PRO A 28 -6.92 -13.06 4.08
N PRO A 29 -7.20 -13.74 5.22
CA PRO A 29 -6.16 -14.40 6.02
C PRO A 29 -5.31 -15.38 5.20
N GLY A 30 -4.00 -15.38 5.42
CA GLY A 30 -3.05 -16.24 4.71
C GLY A 30 -2.72 -15.76 3.29
N LYS A 31 -3.24 -14.58 2.90
CA LYS A 31 -2.90 -13.90 1.65
C LYS A 31 -2.20 -12.58 1.93
N LEU A 32 -1.41 -12.17 0.93
CA LEU A 32 -0.56 -10.98 0.98
C LEU A 32 -0.85 -10.07 -0.20
N THR A 33 -0.40 -8.84 -0.09
CA THR A 33 -0.33 -7.90 -1.20
C THR A 33 0.96 -7.07 -1.12
N THR A 34 1.28 -6.38 -2.21
CA THR A 34 2.39 -5.42 -2.25
C THR A 34 1.90 -4.07 -2.77
N PRO A 35 2.60 -2.97 -2.47
CA PRO A 35 2.28 -1.68 -3.04
C PRO A 35 2.23 -1.70 -4.58
N GLU A 36 3.11 -2.44 -5.24
CA GLU A 36 3.15 -2.57 -6.70
C GLU A 36 1.93 -3.31 -7.25
N ALA A 37 1.48 -4.37 -6.56
CA ALA A 37 0.25 -5.07 -6.94
C ALA A 37 -0.96 -4.13 -6.84
N ILE A 38 -1.03 -3.34 -5.77
CA ILE A 38 -2.10 -2.34 -5.57
C ILE A 38 -2.04 -1.25 -6.65
N ILE A 39 -0.85 -0.72 -6.96
CA ILE A 39 -0.67 0.28 -8.04
C ILE A 39 -1.11 -0.30 -9.38
N ALA A 40 -0.68 -1.51 -9.72
CA ALA A 40 -1.03 -2.15 -10.99
C ALA A 40 -2.54 -2.39 -11.10
N PHE A 41 -3.16 -2.89 -10.03
CA PHE A 41 -4.60 -3.10 -9.96
C PHE A 41 -5.37 -1.78 -10.15
N LEU A 42 -5.02 -0.73 -9.42
CA LEU A 42 -5.70 0.56 -9.52
C LEU A 42 -5.46 1.24 -10.87
N SER A 43 -4.28 1.04 -11.45
CA SER A 43 -3.90 1.56 -12.77
C SER A 43 -4.81 0.98 -13.84
N ASP A 44 -5.01 -0.34 -13.81
CA ASP A 44 -5.93 -1.03 -14.69
C ASP A 44 -7.39 -0.65 -14.41
N LEU A 45 -7.81 -0.64 -13.14
CA LEU A 45 -9.17 -0.33 -12.72
C LEU A 45 -9.64 1.05 -13.20
N TYR A 46 -8.77 2.06 -13.13
CA TYR A 46 -9.10 3.45 -13.44
C TYR A 46 -8.61 3.93 -14.80
N GLY A 47 -7.88 3.08 -15.53
CA GLY A 47 -7.26 3.41 -16.81
C GLY A 47 -6.21 4.52 -16.69
N GLU A 48 -5.38 4.48 -15.64
CA GLU A 48 -4.39 5.52 -15.34
C GLU A 48 -2.96 4.97 -15.26
N GLU A 49 -2.03 5.56 -16.01
CA GLU A 49 -0.63 5.09 -16.04
C GLU A 49 0.21 5.56 -14.84
N CYS A 50 -0.20 6.61 -14.14
CA CYS A 50 0.60 7.22 -13.07
C CYS A 50 -0.18 7.32 -11.76
N ILE A 51 -0.15 6.24 -10.98
CA ILE A 51 -0.74 6.19 -9.64
C ILE A 51 0.32 6.39 -8.56
N SER A 52 0.09 7.37 -7.70
CA SER A 52 0.81 7.58 -6.45
C SER A 52 0.01 6.94 -5.31
N ILE A 53 0.63 5.98 -4.63
CA ILE A 53 0.19 5.57 -3.30
C ILE A 53 0.52 6.72 -2.34
N PRO A 54 -0.33 6.98 -1.34
CA PRO A 54 -0.04 7.94 -0.30
C PRO A 54 1.31 7.75 0.40
N ASP A 55 2.04 8.86 0.62
CA ASP A 55 3.33 8.88 1.32
C ASP A 55 3.26 8.29 2.75
N PHE A 56 2.06 8.26 3.34
CA PHE A 56 1.80 7.70 4.67
C PHE A 56 2.11 6.19 4.74
N VAL A 57 1.99 5.47 3.61
CA VAL A 57 2.27 4.03 3.53
C VAL A 57 3.76 3.74 3.79
N TYR A 58 4.63 4.69 3.49
CA TYR A 58 6.08 4.53 3.58
C TYR A 58 6.73 5.32 4.71
N THR A 59 6.07 6.35 5.25
CA THR A 59 6.73 7.30 6.15
C THR A 59 6.05 7.46 7.51
N ARG A 60 4.71 7.41 7.58
CA ARG A 60 3.91 7.59 8.79
C ARG A 60 2.49 7.06 8.56
N ILE A 61 2.04 6.03 9.25
CA ILE A 61 0.59 5.83 9.35
C ILE A 61 0.07 6.96 10.26
N ASP A 62 -0.89 7.73 9.74
CA ASP A 62 -1.43 8.94 10.37
C ASP A 62 -1.96 8.64 11.78
N GLU A 63 -1.87 9.60 12.71
CA GLU A 63 -2.51 9.50 14.02
C GLU A 63 -4.02 9.28 13.88
N ALA A 64 -4.63 9.74 12.78
CA ALA A 64 -6.03 9.46 12.45
C ALA A 64 -6.36 7.98 12.18
N LEU A 65 -5.35 7.16 11.84
CA LEU A 65 -5.46 5.70 11.73
C LEU A 65 -4.95 5.00 13.00
N ALA A 66 -4.39 5.74 13.96
CA ALA A 66 -3.95 5.17 15.22
C ALA A 66 -5.16 4.74 16.05
N GLY A 67 -5.20 3.46 16.41
CA GLY A 67 -6.29 2.86 17.19
C GLY A 67 -7.38 2.19 16.35
N VAL A 68 -7.33 2.27 15.02
CA VAL A 68 -8.17 1.44 14.14
C VAL A 68 -7.35 0.25 13.67
N GLU A 69 -7.88 -0.95 13.93
CA GLU A 69 -7.23 -2.20 13.57
C GLU A 69 -7.44 -2.48 12.08
N HIS A 70 -6.34 -2.48 11.32
CA HIS A 70 -6.33 -2.74 9.88
C HIS A 70 -5.33 -3.86 9.59
N ASN A 71 -5.52 -4.58 8.48
CA ASN A 71 -4.75 -5.78 8.14
C ASN A 71 -3.35 -5.47 7.56
N TRP A 72 -2.68 -4.42 8.08
CA TRP A 72 -1.43 -3.89 7.56
C TRP A 72 -0.25 -4.89 7.57
N TRP A 73 -0.32 -5.96 8.37
CA TRP A 73 0.71 -7.01 8.34
C TRP A 73 0.72 -7.79 7.02
N ARG A 74 -0.40 -7.81 6.28
CA ARG A 74 -0.52 -8.46 4.96
C ARG A 74 0.11 -7.64 3.81
N LEU A 75 0.47 -6.39 4.06
CA LEU A 75 1.21 -5.55 3.12
C LEU A 75 2.72 -5.78 3.29
N VAL A 76 3.34 -6.40 2.29
CA VAL A 76 4.78 -6.66 2.25
C VAL A 76 5.44 -5.87 1.12
N SER A 77 6.75 -5.68 1.19
CA SER A 77 7.50 -5.06 0.09
C SER A 77 7.42 -5.92 -1.19
N PRO A 78 7.76 -5.39 -2.38
CA PRO A 78 7.89 -6.19 -3.60
C PRO A 78 8.89 -7.35 -3.51
N ARG A 79 9.69 -7.44 -2.44
CA ARG A 79 10.63 -8.55 -2.16
C ARG A 79 10.17 -9.46 -1.01
N GLY A 80 8.93 -9.30 -0.55
CA GLY A 80 8.39 -10.04 0.59
C GLY A 80 8.94 -9.59 1.94
N LEU A 81 9.49 -8.37 2.04
CA LEU A 81 10.06 -7.88 3.30
C LEU A 81 9.01 -7.16 4.14
N ILE A 82 9.06 -7.40 5.45
CA ILE A 82 8.45 -6.53 6.46
C ILE A 82 9.56 -5.72 7.13
N GLN A 83 9.34 -4.41 7.24
CA GLN A 83 10.30 -3.47 7.81
C GLN A 83 9.66 -2.79 9.03
N GLU A 84 10.50 -2.39 9.97
CA GLU A 84 10.10 -1.49 11.05
C GLU A 84 9.81 -0.11 10.43
N ILE A 85 8.54 0.31 10.48
CA ILE A 85 8.10 1.63 9.99
C ILE A 85 7.74 2.45 11.21
N ARG A 86 8.35 3.62 11.35
CA ARG A 86 8.07 4.54 12.45
C ARG A 86 6.59 4.96 12.40
N HIS A 87 5.89 4.90 13.54
CA HIS A 87 4.46 5.19 13.66
C HIS A 87 3.52 4.20 12.96
N PHE A 88 4.00 2.99 12.64
CA PHE A 88 3.10 1.90 12.28
C PHE A 88 2.36 1.41 13.53
N PRO A 89 1.07 1.03 13.45
CA PRO A 89 0.28 0.59 14.61
C PRO A 89 0.80 -0.73 15.22
N TYR A 90 1.62 -1.48 14.48
CA TYR A 90 2.21 -2.73 14.92
C TYR A 90 3.73 -2.69 14.90
N SER A 91 4.35 -3.14 15.98
CA SER A 91 5.79 -3.44 15.99
C SER A 91 6.12 -4.50 14.92
N ILE A 92 7.35 -4.50 14.43
CA ILE A 92 7.78 -5.53 13.46
C ILE A 92 7.59 -6.96 14.00
N ASN A 93 7.77 -7.18 15.30
CA ASN A 93 7.57 -8.50 15.94
C ASN A 93 6.08 -8.88 16.00
N THR A 94 5.20 -7.91 16.22
CA THR A 94 3.75 -8.15 16.15
C THR A 94 3.34 -8.55 14.74
N ARG A 95 3.84 -7.85 13.71
CA ARG A 95 3.58 -8.19 12.31
C ARG A 95 4.09 -9.59 11.94
N LYS A 96 5.31 -9.92 12.38
CA LYS A 96 5.89 -11.26 12.22
C LYS A 96 4.96 -12.33 12.81
N ARG A 97 4.55 -12.15 14.07
CA ARG A 97 3.66 -13.10 14.76
C ARG A 97 2.32 -13.28 14.02
N LEU A 98 1.67 -12.18 13.61
CA LEU A 98 0.39 -12.25 12.90
C LEU A 98 0.51 -12.98 11.55
N LEU A 99 1.62 -12.76 10.81
CA LEU A 99 1.90 -13.49 9.58
C LEU A 99 2.14 -14.98 9.84
N GLU A 100 2.85 -15.34 10.91
CA GLU A 100 3.06 -16.73 11.31
C GLU A 100 1.75 -17.41 11.75
N GLU A 101 0.87 -16.69 12.47
CA GLU A 101 -0.48 -17.15 12.85
C GLU A 101 -1.36 -17.39 11.61
N GLU A 102 -1.13 -16.66 10.52
CA GLU A 102 -1.76 -16.88 9.21
C GLU A 102 -1.09 -17.96 8.36
N GLY A 103 -0.05 -18.62 8.88
CA GLY A 103 0.61 -19.75 8.22
C GLY A 103 1.78 -19.37 7.31
N HIS A 104 2.23 -18.12 7.32
CA HIS A 104 3.41 -17.72 6.57
C HIS A 104 4.71 -18.12 7.28
N THR A 105 5.70 -18.55 6.50
CA THR A 105 7.06 -18.74 7.03
C THR A 105 7.82 -17.42 6.98
N VAL A 106 8.17 -16.88 8.15
CA VAL A 106 8.85 -15.59 8.28
C VAL A 106 10.24 -15.78 8.89
N VAL A 107 11.28 -15.36 8.18
CA VAL A 107 12.69 -15.51 8.60
C VAL A 107 13.38 -14.15 8.76
N PRO A 108 14.41 -14.04 9.62
CA PRO A 108 15.25 -12.86 9.65
C PRO A 108 15.83 -12.59 8.26
N SER A 109 15.79 -11.32 7.84
CA SER A 109 16.51 -10.87 6.65
C SER A 109 17.96 -10.53 7.03
N HIS A 110 18.77 -10.12 6.06
CA HIS A 110 20.19 -9.75 6.24
C HIS A 110 20.42 -8.57 7.21
N SER A 111 19.34 -7.97 7.76
CA SER A 111 19.42 -6.91 8.78
C SER A 111 18.54 -7.23 9.99
N ASN A 112 18.97 -6.77 11.17
CA ASN A 112 18.27 -6.98 12.44
C ASN A 112 16.94 -6.22 12.58
N VAL A 113 16.56 -5.44 11.56
CA VAL A 113 15.37 -4.58 11.55
C VAL A 113 14.39 -4.94 10.44
N THR A 114 14.60 -6.09 9.78
CA THR A 114 13.72 -6.59 8.73
C THR A 114 13.52 -8.10 8.83
N TYR A 115 12.31 -8.57 8.51
CA TYR A 115 12.06 -9.98 8.26
C TYR A 115 11.62 -10.17 6.81
N GLN A 116 11.77 -11.38 6.31
CA GLN A 116 11.33 -11.81 5.00
C GLN A 116 10.29 -12.91 5.12
N VAL A 117 9.19 -12.75 4.38
CA VAL A 117 8.20 -13.81 4.17
C VAL A 117 8.70 -14.69 3.02
N LEU A 118 8.98 -15.97 3.30
CA LEU A 118 9.38 -16.92 2.28
C LEU A 118 8.22 -17.24 1.35
N ASN A 119 8.53 -17.46 0.07
CA ASN A 119 7.56 -17.81 -0.96
C ASN A 119 6.35 -16.86 -1.04
N TYR A 120 6.50 -15.59 -0.62
CA TYR A 120 5.40 -14.62 -0.53
C TYR A 120 4.61 -14.46 -1.84
N LYS A 121 5.25 -14.69 -3.00
CA LYS A 121 4.61 -14.63 -4.31
C LYS A 121 3.47 -15.63 -4.46
N ASP A 122 3.59 -16.82 -3.87
CA ASP A 122 2.57 -17.87 -3.92
C ASP A 122 1.35 -17.51 -3.04
N SER A 123 1.55 -16.58 -2.11
CA SER A 123 0.51 -16.06 -1.22
C SER A 123 -0.09 -14.75 -1.70
N LEU A 124 0.30 -14.20 -2.86
CA LEU A 124 -0.30 -12.96 -3.35
C LEU A 124 -1.78 -13.16 -3.66
N TYR A 125 -2.59 -12.22 -3.20
CA TYR A 125 -4.02 -12.17 -3.49
C TYR A 125 -4.27 -11.65 -4.91
N ASP A 126 -5.24 -12.20 -5.62
CA ASP A 126 -5.69 -11.65 -6.90
C ASP A 126 -6.62 -10.46 -6.63
N LEU A 127 -6.07 -9.25 -6.74
CA LEU A 127 -6.81 -8.01 -6.49
C LEU A 127 -7.95 -7.79 -7.49
N ASN A 128 -7.99 -8.49 -8.64
CA ASN A 128 -9.11 -8.39 -9.57
C ASN A 128 -10.43 -8.88 -8.97
N GLU A 129 -10.38 -9.77 -7.97
CA GLU A 129 -11.55 -10.21 -7.23
C GLU A 129 -12.25 -9.04 -6.49
N LEU A 130 -11.54 -7.94 -6.23
CA LEU A 130 -12.09 -6.76 -5.57
C LEU A 130 -12.73 -5.76 -6.53
N ARG A 131 -12.60 -5.93 -7.85
CA ARG A 131 -12.96 -4.94 -8.87
C ARG A 131 -14.36 -4.35 -8.69
N ASP A 132 -15.36 -5.21 -8.46
CA ASP A 132 -16.76 -4.81 -8.36
C ASP A 132 -17.12 -4.13 -7.03
N THR A 133 -16.21 -4.21 -6.04
CA THR A 133 -16.37 -3.59 -4.71
C THR A 133 -15.67 -2.24 -4.60
N MET A 134 -14.83 -1.90 -5.58
CA MET A 134 -14.05 -0.68 -5.56
C MET A 134 -14.91 0.52 -5.98
N PRO A 135 -14.70 1.70 -5.37
CA PRO A 135 -15.41 2.89 -5.77
C PRO A 135 -15.09 3.25 -7.22
N THR A 136 -16.10 3.78 -7.92
CA THR A 136 -15.95 4.31 -9.27
C THR A 136 -15.03 5.52 -9.29
N LYS A 137 -14.39 5.74 -10.44
CA LYS A 137 -13.55 6.92 -10.68
C LYS A 137 -14.38 8.21 -10.68
N ASP A 138 -14.49 8.89 -9.53
CA ASP A 138 -15.17 10.18 -9.40
C ASP A 138 -14.37 11.21 -8.58
N ALA A 139 -14.66 12.50 -8.75
CA ALA A 139 -13.96 13.58 -8.05
C ALA A 139 -14.13 13.53 -6.50
N ALA A 140 -15.04 12.71 -5.97
CA ALA A 140 -15.21 12.49 -4.55
C ALA A 140 -14.24 11.44 -4.00
N ASN A 141 -13.53 10.70 -4.86
CA ASN A 141 -12.56 9.67 -4.48
C ASN A 141 -11.11 10.00 -4.89
N TYR A 142 -10.88 11.12 -5.59
CA TYR A 142 -9.55 11.53 -6.09
C TYR A 142 -9.38 13.06 -6.12
N TYR A 143 -8.14 13.55 -6.04
CA TYR A 143 -7.82 14.94 -6.38
C TYR A 143 -6.63 15.00 -7.33
N PRO A 144 -6.74 15.70 -8.48
CA PRO A 144 -5.58 16.00 -9.30
C PRO A 144 -4.62 16.88 -8.52
N ILE A 145 -3.32 16.61 -8.62
CA ILE A 145 -2.32 17.52 -8.05
C ILE A 145 -2.35 18.80 -8.89
N ALA A 146 -3.04 19.82 -8.39
CA ALA A 146 -2.78 21.19 -8.79
C ALA A 146 -1.45 21.59 -8.15
N PHE A 147 -0.35 21.42 -8.89
CA PHE A 147 0.90 22.06 -8.48
C PHE A 147 0.63 23.56 -8.43
N PRO A 148 0.94 24.25 -7.32
CA PRO A 148 0.76 25.69 -7.24
C PRO A 148 1.51 26.32 -8.41
N LYS A 149 0.78 27.10 -9.23
CA LYS A 149 1.40 27.96 -10.23
C LYS A 149 2.24 28.98 -9.47
N THR A 150 3.55 28.77 -9.45
CA THR A 150 4.54 29.76 -8.99
C THR A 150 4.71 30.86 -10.02
#